data_AF-H3A841-F1
#
_entry.id   AF-H3A841-F1
#
_cell.length_a   1.000
_cell.length_b   1.000
_cell.length_c   1.000
_cell.angle_alpha   90.00
_cell.angle_beta   90.00
_cell.angle_gamma   90.00
#
_symmetry.space_group_name_H-M   'P 1'
#
loop_
_entity.id
_entity.type
_entity.pdbx_description
1 polymer ?
#
loop_
_entity_poly.entity_id
_entity_poly.type
_entity_poly.pdbx_seq_one_letter_code
_entity_poly.pdbx_strand_id
1 'polypeptide(L)'
;WRQVIDHIVNINLTLAMSNLAFRGHRGIIGEGNIGNFLSIVELLAKYDPLLEELIRKPKGLTMYLSPKIQNKIIQLLSDQVTESIVNDIKNTPFYSVILDTTQDLSKVNQLSQVFQYVTIEKDEKGNPAKININESLLGFHEVSGQSGTNLEGDIKCIKDKGLELSKLRGQGYDGAANMSRMYSGVQVRIAEKELNTRYVHCAAHNLNLVLNDSVRTVTELQNFYGLVETLFGHSINQWALLSSFVSKFGLTLKRLCPKCWSSHYDSLVALRYRYRDILKALSQIILKTNKPEDSSLHKHLESFNVILMIVFQTKVLETINVVSKMLQSETQELGKAAEMLENAYNLMKDLRNSFSNIRQLAVKVA
;
A
#
# COMPACT_ATOMS: atom_id res chain seq x y z
N TRP A 1 -6.44 23.96 -33.43
CA TRP A 1 -7.06 22.95 -32.54
C TRP A 1 -6.18 21.71 -32.34
N ARG A 2 -5.53 21.12 -33.36
CA ARG A 2 -4.60 19.97 -33.16
C ARG A 2 -3.47 20.29 -32.19
N GLN A 3 -2.79 21.42 -32.38
CA GLN A 3 -1.74 21.90 -31.48
C GLN A 3 -2.26 22.15 -30.05
N VAL A 4 -3.50 22.63 -29.88
CA VAL A 4 -4.12 22.78 -28.55
C VAL A 4 -4.26 21.42 -27.86
N ILE A 5 -4.75 20.41 -28.59
CA ILE A 5 -4.90 19.05 -28.05
C ILE A 5 -3.53 18.47 -27.69
N ASP A 6 -2.51 18.69 -28.52
CA ASP A 6 -1.14 18.24 -28.25
C ASP A 6 -0.60 18.79 -26.92
N HIS A 7 -0.72 20.10 -26.67
CA HIS A 7 -0.35 20.70 -25.40
C HIS A 7 -1.14 20.09 -24.23
N ILE A 8 -2.45 19.93 -24.39
CA ILE A 8 -3.30 19.34 -23.34
C ILE A 8 -2.90 17.90 -23.04
N VAL A 9 -2.60 17.09 -24.06
CA VAL A 9 -2.13 15.70 -23.90
C VAL A 9 -0.79 15.69 -23.15
N ASN A 10 0.16 16.53 -23.54
CA ASN A 10 1.46 16.64 -22.89
C ASN A 10 1.36 17.08 -21.42
N ILE A 11 0.45 17.99 -21.09
CA ILE A 11 0.19 18.38 -19.69
C ILE A 11 -0.39 17.20 -18.91
N ASN A 12 -1.36 16.46 -19.47
CA ASN A 12 -1.93 15.28 -18.80
C ASN A 12 -0.87 14.18 -18.58
N LEU A 13 -0.02 13.92 -19.58
CA LEU A 13 1.09 12.97 -19.47
C LEU A 13 2.08 13.40 -18.39
N THR A 14 2.46 14.68 -18.35
CA THR A 14 3.38 15.22 -17.34
C THR A 14 2.83 15.02 -15.93
N LEU A 15 1.54 15.31 -15.72
CA LEU A 15 0.88 15.10 -14.43
C LEU A 15 0.84 13.61 -14.04
N ALA A 16 0.47 12.74 -14.99
CA ALA A 16 0.42 11.29 -14.77
C ALA A 16 1.80 10.73 -14.40
N MET A 17 2.83 11.03 -15.19
CA MET A 17 4.21 10.56 -14.98
C MET A 17 4.81 11.09 -13.66
N SER A 18 4.34 12.24 -13.19
CA SER A 18 4.79 12.84 -11.93
C SER A 18 3.94 12.46 -10.72
N ASN A 19 2.94 11.58 -10.87
CA ASN A 19 1.97 11.22 -9.84
C ASN A 19 1.27 12.45 -9.20
N LEU A 20 1.00 13.48 -10.00
CA LEU A 20 0.37 14.71 -9.54
C LEU A 20 -1.15 14.64 -9.72
N ALA A 21 -1.89 15.11 -8.72
CA ALA A 21 -3.34 15.24 -8.82
C ALA A 21 -3.72 16.18 -9.98
N PHE A 22 -4.72 15.81 -10.77
CA PHE A 22 -5.12 16.60 -11.94
C PHE A 22 -5.98 17.81 -11.57
N ARG A 23 -6.86 17.65 -10.57
CA ARG A 23 -7.93 18.61 -10.26
C ARG A 23 -7.81 19.17 -8.84
N GLY A 24 -8.33 20.39 -8.68
CA GLY A 24 -8.55 21.05 -7.40
C GLY A 24 -10.04 21.09 -7.08
N HIS A 25 -10.39 21.79 -6.00
CA HIS A 25 -11.79 21.94 -5.60
C HIS A 25 -12.57 22.94 -6.47
N ARG A 26 -11.88 23.85 -7.16
CA ARG A 26 -12.48 24.85 -8.07
C ARG A 26 -12.13 24.52 -9.52
N GLY A 27 -12.98 24.95 -10.45
CA GLY A 27 -12.88 24.59 -11.88
C GLY A 27 -12.80 25.79 -12.83
N ILE A 28 -12.49 26.99 -12.33
CA ILE A 28 -12.52 28.24 -13.08
C ILE A 28 -11.16 28.91 -13.00
N ILE A 29 -10.48 29.04 -14.14
CA ILE A 29 -9.15 29.70 -14.26
C ILE A 29 -9.22 31.13 -13.69
N GLY A 30 -8.22 31.52 -12.91
CA GLY A 30 -8.17 32.81 -12.21
C GLY A 30 -8.75 32.79 -10.79
N GLU A 31 -9.41 31.70 -10.37
CA GLU A 31 -9.78 31.49 -8.97
C GLU A 31 -8.70 30.69 -8.21
N GLY A 32 -8.58 30.87 -6.90
CA GLY A 32 -7.66 30.07 -6.09
C GLY A 32 -8.07 28.59 -6.03
N ASN A 33 -7.11 27.67 -6.14
CA ASN A 33 -7.28 26.21 -6.06
C ASN A 33 -8.04 25.55 -7.24
N ILE A 34 -7.59 25.82 -8.47
CA ILE A 34 -8.15 25.29 -9.73
C ILE A 34 -7.63 23.90 -10.14
N GLY A 35 -6.66 23.37 -9.38
CA GLY A 35 -5.99 22.10 -9.67
C GLY A 35 -4.79 22.22 -10.61
N ASN A 36 -3.88 21.24 -10.50
CA ASN A 36 -2.59 21.31 -11.20
C ASN A 36 -2.74 21.40 -12.72
N PHE A 37 -3.74 20.74 -13.32
CA PHE A 37 -3.95 20.82 -14.76
C PHE A 37 -4.22 22.25 -15.24
N LEU A 38 -5.20 22.93 -14.66
CA LEU A 38 -5.54 24.29 -15.06
C LEU A 38 -4.44 25.29 -14.66
N SER A 39 -3.77 25.06 -13.52
CA SER A 39 -2.63 25.88 -13.12
C SER A 39 -1.45 25.79 -14.08
N ILE A 40 -1.16 24.59 -14.62
CA ILE A 40 -0.11 24.42 -15.64
C ILE A 40 -0.54 25.08 -16.96
N VAL A 41 -1.80 24.93 -17.38
CA VAL A 41 -2.32 25.61 -18.58
C VAL A 41 -2.19 27.14 -18.44
N GLU A 42 -2.57 27.71 -17.30
CA GLU A 42 -2.44 29.15 -17.01
C GLU A 42 -0.98 29.61 -16.97
N LEU A 43 -0.08 28.80 -16.42
CA LEU A 43 1.35 29.07 -16.42
C LEU A 43 1.91 29.09 -17.85
N LEU A 44 1.61 28.07 -18.65
CA LEU A 44 2.10 27.95 -20.03
C LEU A 44 1.52 29.04 -20.93
N ALA A 45 0.27 29.46 -20.71
CA ALA A 45 -0.35 30.57 -21.43
C ALA A 45 0.39 31.92 -21.28
N LYS A 46 1.31 32.07 -20.31
CA LYS A 46 2.18 33.25 -20.22
C LYS A 46 3.31 33.26 -21.25
N TYR A 47 3.63 32.09 -21.82
CA TYR A 47 4.77 31.88 -22.70
C TYR A 47 4.37 31.29 -24.06
N ASP A 48 3.18 30.71 -24.15
CA ASP A 48 2.60 30.13 -25.36
C ASP A 48 1.38 30.94 -25.82
N PRO A 49 1.50 31.72 -26.92
CA PRO A 49 0.40 32.52 -27.46
C PRO A 49 -0.84 31.70 -27.82
N LEU A 50 -0.68 30.42 -28.19
CA LEU A 50 -1.80 29.55 -28.55
C LEU A 50 -2.63 29.18 -27.32
N LEU A 51 -1.98 28.94 -26.18
CA LEU A 51 -2.68 28.73 -24.90
C LEU A 51 -3.22 30.05 -24.34
N GLU A 52 -2.52 31.18 -24.54
CA GLU A 52 -3.04 32.52 -24.19
C GLU A 52 -4.36 32.82 -24.91
N GLU A 53 -4.41 32.58 -26.23
CA GLU A 53 -5.64 32.74 -27.01
C GLU A 53 -6.74 31.79 -26.51
N LEU A 54 -6.38 30.53 -26.20
CA LEU A 54 -7.32 29.52 -25.72
C LEU A 54 -8.02 29.94 -24.44
N ILE A 55 -7.27 30.43 -23.43
CA ILE A 55 -7.84 30.82 -22.13
C ILE A 55 -8.68 32.09 -22.21
N ARG A 56 -8.44 32.95 -23.23
CA ARG A 56 -9.21 34.18 -23.47
C ARG A 56 -10.50 33.96 -24.26
N LYS A 57 -10.75 32.75 -24.79
CA LYS A 57 -11.97 32.48 -25.56
C LYS A 57 -13.23 32.71 -24.70
N PRO A 58 -14.29 33.30 -25.25
CA PRO A 58 -15.54 33.49 -24.53
C PRO A 58 -16.18 32.15 -24.13
N LYS A 59 -16.98 32.17 -23.06
CA LYS A 59 -17.75 31.01 -22.60
C LYS A 59 -18.64 30.49 -23.73
N GLY A 60 -18.71 29.16 -23.88
CA GLY A 60 -19.52 28.48 -24.90
C GLY A 60 -18.74 28.00 -26.13
N LEU A 61 -17.48 28.41 -26.31
CA LEU A 61 -16.58 27.86 -27.32
C LEU A 61 -15.81 26.64 -26.81
N THR A 62 -15.40 25.75 -27.72
CA THR A 62 -14.64 24.54 -27.37
C THR A 62 -13.23 24.88 -26.92
N MET A 63 -12.98 24.79 -25.61
CA MET A 63 -11.66 25.05 -25.01
C MET A 63 -10.85 23.77 -24.75
N TYR A 64 -11.46 22.59 -24.77
CA TYR A 64 -10.86 21.30 -24.38
C TYR A 64 -10.35 21.21 -22.92
N LEU A 65 -10.44 22.29 -22.14
CA LEU A 65 -10.03 22.34 -20.73
C LEU A 65 -11.09 21.82 -19.76
N SER A 66 -12.28 21.43 -20.25
CA SER A 66 -13.36 21.02 -19.36
C SER A 66 -13.04 19.67 -18.70
N PRO A 67 -13.54 19.43 -17.48
CA PRO A 67 -13.41 18.15 -16.79
C PRO A 67 -13.81 16.94 -17.66
N LYS A 68 -14.88 17.08 -18.44
CA LYS A 68 -15.39 16.03 -19.33
C LYS A 68 -14.38 15.67 -20.42
N ILE A 69 -13.78 16.67 -21.08
CA ILE A 69 -12.80 16.44 -22.14
C ILE A 69 -11.49 15.90 -21.56
N GLN A 70 -11.03 16.48 -20.44
CA GLN A 70 -9.85 15.99 -19.73
C GLN A 70 -9.98 14.51 -19.38
N ASN A 71 -11.12 14.09 -18.79
CA ASN A 71 -11.37 12.68 -18.49
C ASN A 71 -11.37 11.80 -19.75
N LYS A 72 -11.88 12.30 -20.87
CA LYS A 72 -11.85 11.55 -22.13
C LYS A 72 -10.42 11.36 -22.63
N ILE A 73 -9.57 12.38 -22.52
CA ILE A 73 -8.15 12.30 -22.89
C ILE A 73 -7.43 11.32 -21.96
N ILE A 74 -7.62 11.43 -20.64
CA ILE A 74 -7.04 10.49 -19.66
C ILE A 74 -7.46 9.05 -19.98
N GLN A 75 -8.74 8.82 -20.30
CA GLN A 75 -9.22 7.50 -20.69
C GLN A 75 -8.51 6.98 -21.94
N LEU A 76 -8.39 7.80 -22.99
CA LEU A 76 -7.72 7.39 -24.23
C LEU A 76 -6.24 7.05 -24.01
N LEU A 77 -5.54 7.83 -23.17
CA LEU A 77 -4.16 7.53 -22.79
C LEU A 77 -4.07 6.22 -21.99
N SER A 78 -4.99 6.02 -21.04
CA SER A 78 -5.07 4.78 -20.26
C SER A 78 -5.35 3.57 -21.14
N ASP A 79 -6.27 3.70 -22.10
CA ASP A 79 -6.62 2.64 -23.05
C ASP A 79 -5.39 2.25 -23.90
N GLN A 80 -4.64 3.23 -24.40
CA GLN A 80 -3.42 3.01 -25.19
C GLN A 80 -2.33 2.27 -24.39
N VAL A 81 -2.09 2.69 -23.15
CA VAL A 81 -1.11 2.03 -22.27
C VAL A 81 -1.55 0.60 -21.95
N THR A 82 -2.83 0.42 -21.63
CA THR A 82 -3.41 -0.90 -21.33
C THR A 82 -3.30 -1.82 -22.52
N GLU A 83 -3.63 -1.35 -23.72
CA GLU A 83 -3.52 -2.12 -24.97
C GLU A 83 -2.08 -2.54 -25.24
N SER A 84 -1.11 -1.63 -25.05
CA SER A 84 0.32 -1.94 -25.19
C SER A 84 0.74 -3.08 -24.27
N ILE A 85 0.43 -2.98 -22.97
CA ILE A 85 0.79 -4.01 -21.98
C ILE A 85 0.09 -5.34 -22.29
N VAL A 86 -1.20 -5.30 -22.63
CA VAL A 86 -1.95 -6.51 -22.99
C VAL A 86 -1.36 -7.19 -24.23
N ASN A 87 -0.92 -6.41 -25.23
CA ASN A 87 -0.25 -6.96 -26.41
C ASN A 87 1.09 -7.59 -26.05
N ASP A 88 1.87 -6.99 -25.16
CA ASP A 88 3.10 -7.60 -24.66
C ASP A 88 2.81 -8.94 -23.99
N ILE A 89 1.82 -9.00 -23.09
CA ILE A 89 1.39 -10.24 -22.43
C ILE A 89 0.96 -11.30 -23.45
N LYS A 90 0.15 -10.94 -24.46
CA LYS A 90 -0.29 -11.85 -25.53
C LYS A 90 0.87 -12.47 -26.30
N ASN A 91 1.93 -11.69 -26.51
CA ASN A 91 3.13 -12.13 -27.24
C ASN A 91 4.09 -12.96 -26.39
N THR A 92 3.91 -13.00 -25.08
CA THR A 92 4.70 -13.88 -24.21
C THR A 92 4.25 -15.34 -24.30
N PRO A 93 5.16 -16.30 -24.02
CA PRO A 93 4.78 -17.71 -23.93
C PRO A 93 3.90 -17.98 -22.71
N PHE A 94 4.18 -17.34 -21.58
CA PHE A 94 3.50 -17.57 -20.32
C PHE A 94 3.36 -16.28 -19.50
N TYR A 95 2.32 -16.23 -18.68
CA TYR A 95 2.11 -15.17 -17.71
C TYR A 95 1.54 -15.73 -16.39
N SER A 96 1.60 -14.92 -15.35
CA SER A 96 0.94 -15.13 -14.06
C SER A 96 0.08 -13.92 -13.71
N VAL A 97 -0.87 -14.14 -12.82
CA VAL A 97 -1.75 -13.09 -12.30
C VAL A 97 -1.57 -12.96 -10.80
N ILE A 98 -1.51 -11.73 -10.30
CA ILE A 98 -1.56 -11.40 -8.88
C ILE A 98 -2.82 -10.55 -8.67
N LEU A 99 -3.69 -11.00 -7.77
CA LEU A 99 -4.95 -10.35 -7.45
C LEU A 99 -4.96 -9.97 -5.98
N ASP A 100 -5.41 -8.76 -5.67
CA ASP A 100 -5.61 -8.33 -4.28
C ASP A 100 -6.90 -7.52 -4.16
N THR A 101 -7.65 -7.76 -3.08
CA THR A 101 -8.90 -7.06 -2.81
C THR A 101 -8.68 -5.96 -1.80
N THR A 102 -9.07 -4.74 -2.17
CA THR A 102 -9.06 -3.58 -1.30
C THR A 102 -10.44 -2.94 -1.25
N GLN A 103 -10.66 -2.04 -0.30
CA GLN A 103 -11.90 -1.28 -0.17
C GLN A 103 -11.57 0.19 -0.34
N ASP A 104 -12.31 0.87 -1.23
CA ASP A 104 -12.11 2.29 -1.47
C ASP A 104 -12.76 3.18 -0.40
N LEU A 105 -12.59 4.50 -0.53
CA LEU A 105 -13.14 5.49 0.41
C LEU A 105 -14.68 5.46 0.48
N SER A 106 -15.33 5.01 -0.59
CA SER A 106 -16.79 4.85 -0.69
C SER A 106 -17.27 3.50 -0.17
N LYS A 107 -16.37 2.71 0.44
CA LYS A 107 -16.63 1.36 0.97
C LYS A 107 -16.94 0.33 -0.12
N VAL A 108 -16.57 0.61 -1.37
CA VAL A 108 -16.75 -0.30 -2.49
C VAL A 108 -15.53 -1.22 -2.56
N ASN A 109 -15.77 -2.52 -2.71
CA ASN A 109 -14.69 -3.50 -2.88
C ASN A 109 -14.14 -3.38 -4.29
N GLN A 110 -12.81 -3.31 -4.38
CA GLN A 110 -12.07 -3.22 -5.63
C GLN A 110 -11.05 -4.36 -5.69
N LEU A 111 -10.96 -4.99 -6.85
CA LEU A 111 -9.96 -6.00 -7.16
C LEU A 111 -8.85 -5.38 -7.98
N SER A 112 -7.65 -5.31 -7.41
CA SER A 112 -6.44 -4.96 -8.15
C SER A 112 -5.99 -6.13 -9.02
N GLN A 113 -5.54 -5.82 -10.24
CA GLN A 113 -5.10 -6.81 -11.22
C GLN A 113 -3.68 -6.51 -11.67
N VAL A 114 -2.76 -7.35 -11.22
CA VAL A 114 -1.36 -7.28 -11.60
C VAL A 114 -1.04 -8.50 -12.45
N PHE A 115 -0.34 -8.28 -13.56
CA PHE A 115 0.13 -9.34 -14.44
C PHE A 115 1.66 -9.36 -14.42
N GLN A 116 2.22 -10.55 -14.23
CA GLN A 116 3.64 -10.78 -14.37
C GLN A 116 3.89 -11.64 -15.61
N TYR A 117 4.78 -11.19 -16.48
CA TYR A 117 4.99 -11.79 -17.80
C TYR A 117 6.44 -11.61 -18.26
N VAL A 118 6.87 -12.52 -19.13
CA VAL A 118 8.27 -12.62 -19.53
C VAL A 118 8.44 -12.13 -20.97
N THR A 119 9.19 -11.05 -21.16
CA THR A 119 9.62 -10.60 -22.49
C THR A 119 11.06 -11.05 -22.76
N ILE A 120 11.34 -11.39 -24.01
CA ILE A 120 12.67 -11.83 -24.45
C ILE A 120 13.22 -10.73 -25.36
N GLU A 121 14.25 -10.04 -24.89
CA GLU A 121 15.04 -9.15 -25.73
C GLU A 121 15.87 -9.98 -26.71
N LYS A 122 15.88 -9.56 -27.97
CA LYS A 122 16.65 -10.21 -29.04
C LYS A 122 17.83 -9.35 -29.45
N ASP A 123 18.94 -9.98 -29.79
CA ASP A 123 20.10 -9.31 -30.38
C ASP A 123 19.80 -8.84 -31.81
N GLU A 124 20.76 -8.12 -32.43
CA GLU A 124 20.66 -7.64 -33.82
C GLU A 124 20.46 -8.76 -34.84
N LYS A 125 20.77 -10.02 -34.47
CA LYS A 125 20.61 -11.22 -35.31
C LYS A 125 19.31 -11.96 -35.03
N GLY A 126 18.47 -11.46 -34.12
CA GLY A 126 17.20 -12.06 -33.74
C GLY A 126 17.30 -13.20 -32.72
N ASN A 127 18.48 -13.47 -32.15
CA ASN A 127 18.67 -14.49 -31.13
C ASN A 127 18.26 -13.96 -29.74
N PRO A 128 17.71 -14.81 -28.85
CA PRO A 128 17.44 -14.44 -27.47
C PRO A 128 18.72 -13.94 -26.77
N ALA A 129 18.69 -12.69 -26.30
CA ALA A 129 19.82 -12.05 -25.61
C ALA A 129 19.57 -11.94 -24.10
N LYS A 130 18.34 -11.56 -23.70
CA LYS A 130 18.00 -11.34 -22.30
C LYS A 130 16.53 -11.64 -22.02
N ILE A 131 16.28 -12.17 -20.83
CA ILE A 131 14.94 -12.40 -20.30
C ILE A 131 14.61 -11.25 -19.35
N ASN A 132 13.49 -10.57 -19.57
CA ASN A 132 12.95 -9.56 -18.68
C ASN A 132 11.68 -10.08 -18.02
N ILE A 133 11.64 -10.01 -16.69
CA ILE A 133 10.43 -10.24 -15.91
C ILE A 133 9.77 -8.89 -15.72
N ASN A 134 8.56 -8.74 -16.26
CA ASN A 134 7.80 -7.51 -16.18
C ASN A 134 6.62 -7.74 -15.24
N GLU A 135 6.33 -6.74 -14.43
CA GLU A 135 5.14 -6.69 -13.60
C GLU A 135 4.35 -5.44 -13.99
N SER A 136 3.04 -5.57 -14.20
CA SER A 136 2.21 -4.45 -14.63
C SER A 136 0.84 -4.49 -13.97
N LEU A 137 0.51 -3.41 -13.25
CA LEU A 137 -0.84 -3.14 -12.76
C LEU A 137 -1.71 -2.67 -13.93
N LEU A 138 -2.73 -3.46 -14.28
CA LEU A 138 -3.70 -3.10 -15.31
C LEU A 138 -4.91 -2.34 -14.76
N GLY A 139 -5.01 -2.24 -13.43
CA GLY A 139 -5.97 -1.38 -12.76
C GLY A 139 -6.83 -2.12 -11.73
N PHE A 140 -7.92 -1.46 -11.38
CA PHE A 140 -8.89 -1.92 -10.39
C PHE A 140 -10.21 -2.25 -11.07
N HIS A 141 -10.86 -3.32 -10.61
CA HIS A 141 -12.21 -3.65 -11.02
C HIS A 141 -13.13 -3.63 -9.81
N GLU A 142 -14.24 -2.89 -9.91
CA GLU A 142 -15.27 -2.92 -8.89
C GLU A 142 -15.90 -4.31 -8.80
N VAL A 143 -15.95 -4.86 -7.59
CA VAL A 143 -16.61 -6.14 -7.33
C VAL A 143 -17.99 -5.84 -6.78
N SER A 144 -19.00 -5.82 -7.67
CA SER A 144 -20.40 -5.59 -7.29
C SER A 144 -21.03 -6.85 -6.68
N GLY A 145 -21.37 -6.80 -5.38
CA GLY A 145 -22.05 -7.86 -4.63
C GLY A 145 -21.63 -7.90 -3.15
N GLN A 146 -22.59 -8.03 -2.23
CA GLN A 146 -22.34 -8.14 -0.77
C GLN A 146 -21.60 -9.41 -0.35
N SER A 147 -21.46 -10.37 -1.26
CA SER A 147 -20.56 -11.49 -1.14
C SER A 147 -19.48 -11.33 -2.18
N GLY A 148 -18.21 -11.45 -1.80
CA GLY A 148 -17.08 -11.55 -2.74
C GLY A 148 -17.12 -12.84 -3.57
N THR A 149 -18.31 -13.24 -4.03
CA THR A 149 -18.64 -14.48 -4.73
C THR A 149 -18.69 -14.32 -6.24
N ASN A 150 -18.52 -13.11 -6.79
CA ASN A 150 -18.40 -12.95 -8.24
C ASN A 150 -16.96 -13.22 -8.72
N LEU A 151 -16.50 -14.44 -8.40
CA LEU A 151 -15.35 -15.17 -8.94
C LEU A 151 -15.32 -15.24 -10.48
N GLU A 152 -16.48 -15.00 -11.12
CA GLU A 152 -16.53 -14.80 -12.57
C GLU A 152 -15.74 -13.56 -12.98
N GLY A 153 -15.65 -12.53 -12.14
CA GLY A 153 -14.87 -11.31 -12.35
C GLY A 153 -13.36 -11.57 -12.55
N ASP A 154 -12.78 -12.55 -11.84
CA ASP A 154 -11.34 -12.83 -11.90
C ASP A 154 -10.93 -13.49 -13.22
N ILE A 155 -11.73 -14.44 -13.71
CA ILE A 155 -11.52 -15.03 -15.03
C ILE A 155 -11.97 -14.05 -16.12
N LYS A 156 -13.03 -13.28 -15.87
CA LYS A 156 -13.51 -12.25 -16.77
C LYS A 156 -12.45 -11.19 -17.01
N CYS A 157 -11.65 -10.84 -16.01
CA CYS A 157 -10.60 -9.85 -16.18
C CYS A 157 -9.50 -10.28 -17.17
N ILE A 158 -9.23 -11.58 -17.24
CA ILE A 158 -8.32 -12.23 -18.20
C ILE A 158 -9.00 -12.31 -19.58
N LYS A 159 -10.26 -12.78 -19.62
CA LYS A 159 -11.02 -12.97 -20.85
C LYS A 159 -11.38 -11.67 -21.56
N ASP A 160 -11.77 -10.63 -20.83
CA ASP A 160 -12.12 -9.31 -21.36
C ASP A 160 -10.92 -8.65 -22.06
N LYS A 161 -9.70 -9.01 -21.67
CA LYS A 161 -8.45 -8.58 -22.31
C LYS A 161 -8.02 -9.46 -23.48
N GLY A 162 -8.75 -10.56 -23.74
CA GLY A 162 -8.43 -11.55 -24.75
C GLY A 162 -7.13 -12.31 -24.46
N LEU A 163 -6.79 -12.51 -23.18
CA LEU A 163 -5.63 -13.29 -22.78
C LEU A 163 -5.96 -14.78 -22.75
N GLU A 164 -5.06 -15.59 -23.28
CA GLU A 164 -5.23 -17.04 -23.37
C GLU A 164 -4.95 -17.72 -22.02
N LEU A 165 -5.97 -18.34 -21.43
CA LEU A 165 -5.82 -19.09 -20.18
C LEU A 165 -4.79 -20.22 -20.28
N SER A 166 -4.57 -20.80 -21.46
CA SER A 166 -3.56 -21.85 -21.71
C SER A 166 -2.12 -21.42 -21.43
N LYS A 167 -1.86 -20.11 -21.42
CA LYS A 167 -0.56 -19.51 -21.10
C LYS A 167 -0.41 -19.14 -19.62
N LEU A 168 -1.47 -19.26 -18.83
CA LEU A 168 -1.42 -18.95 -17.40
C LEU A 168 -0.64 -20.02 -16.64
N ARG A 169 0.39 -19.62 -15.89
CA ARG A 169 1.25 -20.53 -15.10
C ARG A 169 1.25 -20.25 -13.61
N GLY A 170 0.89 -19.04 -13.20
CA GLY A 170 0.84 -18.66 -11.79
C GLY A 170 -0.40 -17.86 -11.45
N GLN A 171 -0.93 -18.09 -10.25
CA GLN A 171 -2.00 -17.29 -9.66
C GLN A 171 -1.65 -16.98 -8.20
N GLY A 172 -1.52 -15.70 -7.87
CA GLY A 172 -1.14 -15.21 -6.55
C GLY A 172 -2.23 -14.34 -5.94
N TYR A 173 -2.71 -14.69 -4.75
CA TYR A 173 -3.66 -13.87 -3.98
C TYR A 173 -3.69 -14.31 -2.53
N ASP A 174 -4.40 -13.56 -1.70
CA ASP A 174 -4.54 -13.85 -0.27
C ASP A 174 -5.39 -15.11 0.00
N GLY A 175 -5.43 -15.48 1.28
CA GLY A 175 -6.16 -16.65 1.77
C GLY A 175 -7.64 -16.42 2.02
N ALA A 176 -8.21 -15.29 1.58
CA ALA A 176 -9.60 -15.00 1.85
C ALA A 176 -10.47 -16.16 1.33
N ALA A 177 -11.49 -16.53 2.11
CA ALA A 177 -12.28 -17.74 1.87
C ALA A 177 -12.96 -17.78 0.47
N ASN A 178 -13.07 -16.64 -0.21
CA ASN A 178 -13.58 -16.56 -1.57
C ASN A 178 -12.49 -16.81 -2.64
N MET A 179 -11.22 -16.49 -2.34
CA MET A 179 -10.09 -16.58 -3.26
C MET A 179 -9.43 -17.96 -3.23
N SER A 180 -9.21 -18.52 -2.04
CA SER A 180 -8.38 -19.72 -1.83
C SER A 180 -9.15 -21.00 -1.46
N ARG A 181 -10.50 -20.98 -1.42
CA ARG A 181 -11.28 -22.13 -0.94
C ARG A 181 -10.98 -23.40 -1.73
N MET A 182 -10.61 -24.44 -1.01
CA MET A 182 -10.22 -25.76 -1.54
C MET A 182 -11.28 -26.45 -2.43
N TYR A 183 -12.56 -26.05 -2.34
CA TYR A 183 -13.67 -26.68 -3.07
C TYR A 183 -14.52 -25.71 -3.92
N SER A 184 -14.25 -24.41 -3.86
CA SER A 184 -15.09 -23.42 -4.56
C SER A 184 -14.41 -22.07 -4.86
N GLY A 185 -13.14 -21.92 -4.49
CA GLY A 185 -12.38 -20.68 -4.66
C GLY A 185 -11.88 -20.46 -6.08
N VAL A 186 -11.36 -19.26 -6.35
CA VAL A 186 -10.81 -18.82 -7.64
C VAL A 186 -9.73 -19.79 -8.09
N GLN A 187 -8.92 -20.24 -7.13
CA GLN A 187 -7.86 -21.22 -7.31
C GLN A 187 -8.34 -22.47 -8.03
N VAL A 188 -9.39 -23.09 -7.49
CA VAL A 188 -9.89 -24.38 -7.96
C VAL A 188 -10.43 -24.22 -9.36
N ARG A 189 -11.20 -23.16 -9.62
CA ARG A 189 -11.83 -22.92 -10.93
C ARG A 189 -10.83 -22.55 -12.03
N ILE A 190 -9.77 -21.82 -11.70
CA ILE A 190 -8.69 -21.53 -12.66
C ILE A 190 -7.87 -22.80 -12.89
N ALA A 191 -7.57 -23.58 -11.85
CA ALA A 191 -6.86 -24.85 -11.97
C ALA A 191 -7.65 -25.91 -12.76
N GLU A 192 -8.98 -25.93 -12.66
CA GLU A 192 -9.86 -26.78 -13.49
C GLU A 192 -9.77 -26.43 -14.98
N LYS A 193 -9.52 -25.17 -15.33
CA LYS A 193 -9.43 -24.70 -16.73
C LYS A 193 -8.02 -24.78 -17.29
N GLU A 194 -7.00 -24.59 -16.45
CA GLU A 194 -5.60 -24.70 -16.82
C GLU A 194 -4.84 -25.47 -15.73
N LEU A 195 -4.63 -26.76 -15.95
CA LEU A 195 -4.03 -27.66 -14.95
C LEU A 195 -2.57 -27.32 -14.59
N ASN A 196 -1.87 -26.57 -15.45
CA ASN A 196 -0.49 -26.18 -15.19
C ASN A 196 -0.37 -24.88 -14.37
N THR A 197 -1.48 -24.25 -14.01
CA THR A 197 -1.45 -23.04 -13.16
C THR A 197 -1.19 -23.41 -11.71
N ARG A 198 -0.21 -22.74 -11.08
CA ARG A 198 0.11 -22.95 -9.66
C ARG A 198 -0.38 -21.79 -8.83
N TYR A 199 -1.13 -22.12 -7.78
CA TYR A 199 -1.52 -21.14 -6.78
C TYR A 199 -0.40 -20.91 -5.78
N VAL A 200 -0.11 -19.63 -5.53
CA VAL A 200 0.80 -19.17 -4.50
C VAL A 200 0.02 -18.29 -3.55
N HIS A 201 -0.13 -18.76 -2.31
CA HIS A 201 -0.73 -17.97 -1.25
C HIS A 201 0.22 -16.81 -0.88
N CYS A 202 -0.33 -15.60 -0.75
CA CYS A 202 0.47 -14.44 -0.37
C CYS A 202 1.25 -14.69 0.94
N ALA A 203 2.59 -14.70 0.83
CA ALA A 203 3.49 -14.98 1.95
C ALA A 203 3.45 -13.85 3.00
N ALA A 204 3.36 -12.59 2.54
CA ALA A 204 3.21 -11.45 3.43
C ALA A 204 1.90 -11.50 4.24
N HIS A 205 0.81 -11.91 3.59
CA HIS A 205 -0.48 -12.13 4.26
C HIS A 205 -0.39 -13.27 5.29
N ASN A 206 0.21 -14.40 4.93
CA ASN A 206 0.45 -15.52 5.86
C ASN A 206 1.24 -15.08 7.09
N LEU A 207 2.34 -14.36 6.90
CA LEU A 207 3.14 -13.84 8.00
C LEU A 207 2.29 -12.94 8.92
N ASN A 208 1.48 -12.07 8.32
CA ASN A 208 0.58 -11.19 9.07
C ASN A 208 -0.51 -11.97 9.84
N LEU A 209 -1.05 -13.06 9.29
CA LEU A 209 -2.00 -13.93 9.99
C LEU A 209 -1.38 -14.61 11.21
N VAL A 210 -0.17 -15.17 11.07
CA VAL A 210 0.55 -15.80 12.18
C VAL A 210 0.78 -14.81 13.33
N LEU A 211 1.13 -13.55 13.02
CA LEU A 211 1.31 -12.50 14.02
C LEU A 211 0.00 -12.12 14.70
N ASN A 212 -1.07 -11.93 13.92
CA ASN A 212 -2.41 -11.67 14.45
C ASN A 212 -2.83 -12.75 15.45
N ASP A 213 -2.70 -14.02 15.07
CA ASP A 213 -3.10 -15.13 15.93
C ASP A 213 -2.20 -15.25 17.16
N SER A 214 -0.90 -14.97 17.03
CA SER A 214 0.04 -14.95 18.16
C SER A 214 -0.34 -13.88 19.20
N VAL A 215 -0.73 -12.68 18.76
CA VAL A 215 -1.18 -11.63 19.70
C VAL A 215 -2.55 -11.94 20.28
N ARG A 216 -3.47 -12.47 19.47
CA ARG A 216 -4.82 -12.83 19.91
C ARG A 216 -4.84 -14.00 20.89
N THR A 217 -3.80 -14.81 20.98
CA THR A 217 -3.75 -15.95 21.91
C THR A 217 -3.14 -15.60 23.28
N VAL A 218 -2.46 -14.45 23.40
CA VAL A 218 -1.75 -14.04 24.62
C VAL A 218 -2.40 -12.79 25.22
N THR A 219 -3.10 -12.94 26.34
CA THR A 219 -3.84 -11.84 27.00
C THR A 219 -2.94 -10.65 27.36
N GLU A 220 -1.70 -10.90 27.78
CA GLU A 220 -0.74 -9.85 28.10
C GLU A 220 -0.38 -9.01 26.86
N LEU A 221 -0.29 -9.63 25.68
CA LEU A 221 -0.06 -8.91 24.42
C LEU A 221 -1.29 -8.11 24.01
N GLN A 222 -2.50 -8.68 24.16
CA GLN A 222 -3.74 -7.95 23.89
C GLN A 222 -3.84 -6.69 24.76
N ASN A 223 -3.61 -6.83 26.07
CA ASN A 223 -3.65 -5.72 27.02
C ASN A 223 -2.59 -4.67 26.69
N PHE A 224 -1.38 -5.11 26.34
CA PHE A 224 -0.30 -4.22 25.92
C PHE A 224 -0.68 -3.41 24.67
N TYR A 225 -1.16 -4.07 23.62
CA TYR A 225 -1.56 -3.36 22.39
C TYR A 225 -2.78 -2.47 22.59
N GLY A 226 -3.75 -2.86 23.43
CA GLY A 226 -4.88 -2.00 23.82
C GLY A 226 -4.44 -0.74 24.58
N LEU A 227 -3.42 -0.84 25.42
CA LEU A 227 -2.80 0.32 26.08
C LEU A 227 -2.13 1.25 25.07
N VAL A 228 -1.37 0.69 24.12
CA VAL A 228 -0.70 1.44 23.06
C VAL A 228 -1.72 2.12 22.13
N GLU A 229 -2.82 1.45 21.79
CA GLU A 229 -3.92 2.04 21.01
C GLU A 229 -4.58 3.20 21.77
N THR A 230 -4.79 3.06 23.08
CA THR A 230 -5.34 4.12 23.93
C THR A 230 -4.42 5.33 23.94
N LEU A 231 -3.11 5.12 24.12
CA LEU A 231 -2.09 6.17 24.02
C LEU A 231 -2.18 6.94 22.69
N PHE A 232 -2.40 6.23 21.58
CA PHE A 232 -2.52 6.85 20.26
C PHE A 232 -3.92 7.39 19.93
N GLY A 233 -4.95 6.97 20.65
CA GLY A 233 -6.34 7.43 20.53
C GLY A 233 -6.59 8.78 21.20
N HIS A 234 -5.65 9.25 22.02
CA HIS A 234 -5.67 10.58 22.61
C HIS A 234 -5.61 11.69 21.54
N SER A 235 -6.34 12.78 21.78
CA SER A 235 -6.76 13.81 20.81
C SER A 235 -5.62 14.54 20.06
N ILE A 236 -5.93 15.10 18.89
CA ILE A 236 -5.02 15.90 18.02
C ILE A 236 -4.27 17.01 18.80
N ASN A 237 -4.90 17.63 19.81
CA ASN A 237 -4.28 18.65 20.66
C ASN A 237 -3.18 18.08 21.57
N GLN A 238 -3.30 16.81 21.97
CA GLN A 238 -2.28 16.08 22.73
C GLN A 238 -1.12 15.64 21.83
N TRP A 239 -1.40 15.34 20.56
CA TRP A 239 -0.36 15.11 19.53
C TRP A 239 0.46 16.35 19.21
N ALA A 240 -0.14 17.54 19.21
CA ALA A 240 0.58 18.80 19.04
C ALA A 240 1.57 19.05 20.20
N LEU A 241 1.16 18.71 21.44
CA LEU A 241 2.05 18.71 22.62
C LEU A 241 3.15 17.65 22.52
N LEU A 242 2.83 16.42 22.11
CA LEU A 242 3.85 15.40 21.85
C LEU A 242 4.81 15.81 20.71
N SER A 243 4.36 16.63 19.76
CA SER A 243 5.19 17.15 18.67
C SER A 243 6.07 18.33 19.09
N SER A 244 5.68 19.09 20.13
CA SER A 244 6.50 20.19 20.67
C SER A 244 7.71 19.67 21.46
N PHE A 245 7.65 18.44 21.97
CA PHE A 245 8.83 17.68 22.40
C PHE A 245 9.56 17.12 21.17
N VAL A 246 10.17 18.02 20.39
CA VAL A 246 10.94 17.68 19.19
C VAL A 246 12.07 16.72 19.59
N SER A 247 11.98 15.47 19.13
CA SER A 247 13.08 14.52 19.32
C SER A 247 14.27 14.96 18.45
N LYS A 248 15.49 14.86 18.97
CA LYS A 248 16.74 14.98 18.19
C LYS A 248 16.83 13.99 17.01
N PHE A 249 15.94 12.99 16.95
CA PHE A 249 16.03 11.83 16.05
C PHE A 249 14.95 11.78 14.96
N GLY A 250 14.08 12.80 14.83
CA GLY A 250 13.05 12.83 13.78
C GLY A 250 12.00 11.69 13.83
N LEU A 251 11.86 11.00 14.97
CA LEU A 251 10.93 9.87 15.12
C LEU A 251 9.51 10.34 15.42
N THR A 252 8.61 10.13 14.46
CA THR A 252 7.18 10.45 14.60
C THR A 252 6.41 9.25 15.10
N LEU A 253 5.61 9.45 16.15
CA LEU A 253 4.66 8.46 16.65
C LEU A 253 3.58 8.22 15.56
N LYS A 254 3.33 6.97 15.20
CA LYS A 254 2.32 6.58 14.21
C LYS A 254 1.25 5.73 14.89
N ARG A 255 -0.02 5.94 14.53
CA ARG A 255 -1.11 5.08 14.98
C ARG A 255 -0.89 3.65 14.48
N LEU A 256 -1.24 2.66 15.30
CA LEU A 256 -1.16 1.25 14.93
C LEU A 256 -2.13 0.95 13.78
N CYS A 257 -1.66 0.19 12.78
CA CYS A 257 -2.51 -0.28 11.68
C CYS A 257 -3.12 -1.64 12.04
N PRO A 258 -4.45 -1.78 12.16
CA PRO A 258 -5.07 -3.05 12.57
C PRO A 258 -4.77 -4.24 11.65
N LYS A 259 -4.49 -3.96 10.37
CA LYS A 259 -4.35 -5.00 9.33
C LYS A 259 -2.89 -5.30 8.93
N CYS A 260 -1.91 -4.52 9.39
CA CYS A 260 -0.52 -4.65 8.95
C CYS A 260 0.44 -4.54 10.14
N TRP A 261 0.80 -5.69 10.72
CA TRP A 261 1.63 -5.76 11.94
C TRP A 261 3.05 -5.24 11.77
N SER A 262 3.64 -5.36 10.58
CA SER A 262 4.98 -4.81 10.32
C SER A 262 5.02 -3.29 10.49
N SER A 263 3.92 -2.60 10.22
CA SER A 263 3.83 -1.14 10.41
C SER A 263 3.89 -0.71 11.88
N HIS A 264 3.60 -1.61 12.83
CA HIS A 264 3.69 -1.31 14.26
C HIS A 264 5.13 -1.17 14.74
N TYR A 265 6.10 -1.68 13.97
CA TYR A 265 7.52 -1.56 14.31
C TYR A 265 7.93 -0.10 14.50
N ASP A 266 7.63 0.76 13.53
CA ASP A 266 7.96 2.19 13.61
C ASP A 266 7.32 2.85 14.85
N SER A 267 6.07 2.47 15.16
CA SER A 267 5.34 2.97 16.33
C SER A 267 6.01 2.56 17.65
N LEU A 268 6.41 1.30 17.78
CA LEU A 268 7.08 0.80 18.99
C LEU A 268 8.51 1.33 19.12
N VAL A 269 9.24 1.49 18.01
CA VAL A 269 10.55 2.14 18.00
C VAL A 269 10.42 3.59 18.49
N ALA A 270 9.47 4.35 17.94
CA ALA A 270 9.22 5.71 18.38
C ALA A 270 8.83 5.77 19.87
N LEU A 271 7.93 4.87 20.32
CA LEU A 271 7.52 4.76 21.72
C LEU A 271 8.71 4.45 22.64
N ARG A 272 9.60 3.53 22.25
CA ARG A 272 10.78 3.14 23.02
C ARG A 272 11.78 4.28 23.17
N TYR A 273 12.12 4.97 22.08
CA TYR A 273 13.14 6.02 22.11
C TYR A 273 12.63 7.35 22.67
N ARG A 274 11.33 7.61 22.56
CA ARG A 274 10.68 8.84 23.06
C ARG A 274 9.94 8.62 24.37
N TYR A 275 10.19 7.49 25.04
CA TYR A 275 9.42 7.05 26.18
C TYR A 275 9.33 8.10 27.30
N ARG A 276 10.47 8.71 27.66
CA ARG A 276 10.54 9.77 28.67
C ARG A 276 9.81 11.06 28.24
N ASP A 277 9.86 11.40 26.95
CA ASP A 277 9.16 12.57 26.43
C ASP A 277 7.64 12.36 26.45
N ILE A 278 7.19 11.14 26.15
CA ILE A 278 5.79 10.73 26.20
C ILE A 278 5.26 10.82 27.64
N LEU A 279 6.01 10.30 28.63
CA LEU A 279 5.64 10.43 30.03
C LEU A 279 5.51 11.89 30.46
N LYS A 280 6.50 12.74 30.12
CA LYS A 280 6.45 14.19 30.41
C LYS A 280 5.24 14.87 29.78
N ALA A 281 4.95 14.55 28.51
CA ALA A 281 3.78 15.09 27.81
C ALA A 281 2.48 14.67 28.49
N LEU A 282 2.37 13.40 28.89
CA LEU A 282 1.22 12.89 29.65
C LEU A 282 1.08 13.57 31.01
N SER A 283 2.18 13.80 31.75
CA SER A 283 2.12 14.55 33.01
C SER A 283 1.56 15.96 32.80
N GLN A 284 1.98 16.65 31.73
CA GLN A 284 1.45 17.99 31.40
C GLN A 284 -0.03 17.96 30.97
N ILE A 285 -0.45 16.89 30.30
CA ILE A 285 -1.85 16.69 29.92
C ILE A 285 -2.69 16.50 31.17
N ILE A 286 -2.28 15.63 32.09
CA ILE A 286 -2.98 15.37 33.36
C ILE A 286 -3.20 16.67 34.12
N LEU A 287 -2.17 17.52 34.20
CA LEU A 287 -2.26 18.83 34.86
C LEU A 287 -3.25 19.80 34.20
N LYS A 288 -3.54 19.64 32.91
CA LYS A 288 -4.46 20.50 32.14
C LYS A 288 -5.89 19.96 32.09
N THR A 289 -6.06 18.65 31.95
CA THR A 289 -7.35 18.01 31.66
C THR A 289 -8.02 17.46 32.91
N ASN A 290 -7.25 17.11 33.96
CA ASN A 290 -7.72 16.41 35.17
C ASN A 290 -8.60 15.18 34.88
N LYS A 291 -8.42 14.52 33.74
CA LYS A 291 -9.19 13.31 33.41
C LYS A 291 -8.62 12.09 34.13
N PRO A 292 -9.49 11.24 34.73
CA PRO A 292 -9.04 10.02 35.41
C PRO A 292 -8.40 9.01 34.45
N GLU A 293 -8.84 9.00 33.19
CA GLU A 293 -8.28 8.16 32.11
C GLU A 293 -6.80 8.46 31.85
N ASP A 294 -6.43 9.74 31.74
CA ASP A 294 -5.05 10.19 31.51
C ASP A 294 -4.13 9.76 32.69
N SER A 295 -4.64 9.86 33.91
CA SER A 295 -3.91 9.46 35.13
C SER A 295 -3.74 7.93 35.23
N SER A 296 -4.76 7.18 34.83
CA SER A 296 -4.69 5.72 34.76
C SER A 296 -3.66 5.28 33.72
N LEU A 297 -3.68 5.86 32.52
CA LEU A 297 -2.74 5.57 31.44
C LEU A 297 -1.29 5.84 31.87
N HIS A 298 -1.03 6.98 32.53
CA HIS A 298 0.30 7.31 33.03
C HIS A 298 0.84 6.27 34.01
N LYS A 299 0.03 5.85 35.00
CA LYS A 299 0.41 4.81 35.96
C LYS A 299 0.70 3.47 35.29
N HIS A 300 -0.09 3.10 34.28
CA HIS A 300 0.15 1.87 33.53
C HIS A 300 1.46 1.94 32.76
N LEU A 301 1.76 3.07 32.11
CA LEU A 301 3.03 3.26 31.40
C LEU A 301 4.21 3.15 32.39
N GLU A 302 4.18 3.81 33.55
CA GLU A 302 5.26 3.71 34.55
C GLU A 302 5.59 2.28 35.04
N SER A 303 4.70 1.31 34.81
CA SER A 303 4.98 -0.09 35.11
C SER A 303 6.15 -0.63 34.30
N PHE A 304 7.13 -1.23 35.00
CA PHE A 304 8.25 -1.92 34.37
C PHE A 304 7.79 -3.00 33.38
N ASN A 305 6.64 -3.63 33.62
CA ASN A 305 6.08 -4.62 32.70
C ASN A 305 5.78 -4.02 31.32
N VAL A 306 5.25 -2.78 31.27
CA VAL A 306 4.97 -2.12 29.99
C VAL A 306 6.27 -1.78 29.26
N ILE A 307 7.27 -1.28 29.98
CA ILE A 307 8.60 -0.99 29.42
C ILE A 307 9.23 -2.27 28.85
N LEU A 308 9.14 -3.37 29.59
CA LEU A 308 9.63 -4.69 29.16
C LEU A 308 8.91 -5.15 27.89
N MET A 309 7.58 -5.01 27.83
CA MET A 309 6.78 -5.36 26.65
C MET A 309 7.12 -4.50 25.43
N ILE A 310 7.36 -3.19 25.61
CA ILE A 310 7.83 -2.31 24.53
C ILE A 310 9.14 -2.84 23.95
N VAL A 311 10.13 -3.11 24.80
CA VAL A 311 11.45 -3.58 24.34
C VAL A 311 11.35 -4.95 23.67
N PHE A 312 10.60 -5.88 24.28
CA PHE A 312 10.40 -7.22 23.75
C PHE A 312 9.70 -7.19 22.38
N GLN A 313 8.54 -6.53 22.28
CA GLN A 313 7.79 -6.44 21.03
C GLN A 313 8.53 -5.64 19.96
N THR A 314 9.31 -4.63 20.32
CA THR A 314 10.19 -3.94 19.35
C THR A 314 11.17 -4.92 18.71
N LYS A 315 11.76 -5.83 19.50
CA LYS A 315 12.72 -6.83 18.98
C LYS A 315 12.07 -7.92 18.13
N VAL A 316 10.87 -8.38 18.51
CA VAL A 316 10.08 -9.28 17.68
C VAL A 316 9.76 -8.60 16.35
N LEU A 317 9.16 -7.40 16.39
CA LEU A 317 8.76 -6.69 15.18
C LEU A 317 9.93 -6.22 14.32
N GLU A 318 11.14 -6.02 14.87
CA GLU A 318 12.34 -5.71 14.09
C GLU A 318 12.62 -6.80 13.06
N THR A 319 12.66 -8.06 13.50
CA THR A 319 12.89 -9.23 12.65
C THR A 319 11.77 -9.39 11.62
N ILE A 320 10.53 -9.28 12.08
CA ILE A 320 9.34 -9.44 11.25
C ILE A 320 9.22 -8.35 10.18
N ASN A 321 9.55 -7.10 10.52
CA ASN A 321 9.46 -5.98 9.59
C ASN A 321 10.44 -6.13 8.43
N VAL A 322 11.64 -6.65 8.69
CA VAL A 322 12.63 -6.96 7.64
C VAL A 322 12.06 -7.99 6.67
N VAL A 323 11.55 -9.12 7.19
CA VAL A 323 10.98 -10.17 6.35
C VAL A 323 9.74 -9.67 5.60
N SER A 324 8.84 -8.96 6.27
CA SER A 324 7.61 -8.42 5.66
C SER A 324 7.91 -7.50 4.47
N LYS A 325 8.89 -6.60 4.58
CA LYS A 325 9.31 -5.71 3.48
C LYS A 325 9.90 -6.49 2.31
N MET A 326 10.72 -7.51 2.61
CA MET A 326 11.34 -8.32 1.56
C MET A 326 10.34 -9.21 0.83
N LEU A 327 9.37 -9.80 1.55
CA LEU A 327 8.28 -10.57 0.94
C LEU A 327 7.39 -9.74 0.00
N GLN A 328 7.46 -8.41 0.07
CA GLN A 328 6.71 -7.47 -0.77
C GLN A 328 7.59 -6.82 -1.85
N SER A 329 8.85 -7.23 -2.00
CA SER A 329 9.74 -6.70 -3.03
C SER A 329 9.36 -7.23 -4.43
N GLU A 330 9.40 -6.36 -5.44
CA GLU A 330 9.19 -6.71 -6.85
C GLU A 330 10.24 -7.72 -7.38
N THR A 331 11.41 -7.79 -6.74
CA THR A 331 12.49 -8.72 -7.12
C THR A 331 12.49 -10.02 -6.32
N GLN A 332 11.43 -10.25 -5.53
CA GLN A 332 11.38 -11.37 -4.62
C GLN A 332 11.17 -12.70 -5.36
N GLU A 333 11.91 -13.73 -4.93
CA GLU A 333 11.79 -15.10 -5.41
C GLU A 333 11.30 -16.01 -4.28
N LEU A 334 10.58 -17.09 -4.64
CA LEU A 334 10.05 -18.04 -3.66
C LEU A 334 11.13 -18.71 -2.80
N GLY A 335 12.29 -19.03 -3.37
CA GLY A 335 13.41 -19.63 -2.63
C GLY A 335 13.97 -18.67 -1.56
N LYS A 336 14.22 -17.41 -1.94
CA LYS A 336 14.66 -16.36 -1.01
C LYS A 336 13.62 -16.10 0.07
N ALA A 337 12.33 -16.13 -0.28
CA ALA A 337 11.25 -15.98 0.69
C ALA A 337 11.27 -17.07 1.76
N ALA A 338 11.49 -18.33 1.37
CA ALA A 338 11.59 -19.46 2.29
C ALA A 338 12.80 -19.33 3.22
N GLU A 339 13.98 -19.03 2.67
CA GLU A 339 15.22 -18.84 3.44
C GLU A 339 15.07 -17.71 4.47
N MET A 340 14.46 -16.59 4.08
CA MET A 340 14.22 -15.47 4.99
C MET A 340 13.26 -15.80 6.13
N LEU A 341 12.20 -16.55 5.84
CA LEU A 341 11.26 -17.01 6.86
C LEU A 341 11.95 -17.97 7.84
N GLU A 342 12.81 -18.86 7.34
CA GLU A 342 13.62 -19.77 8.17
C GLU A 342 14.62 -19.01 9.05
N ASN A 343 15.30 -18.01 8.49
CA ASN A 343 16.18 -17.14 9.25
C ASN A 343 15.43 -16.38 10.36
N ALA A 344 14.25 -15.83 10.07
CA ALA A 344 13.42 -15.19 11.09
C ALA A 344 12.95 -16.16 12.16
N TYR A 345 12.59 -17.39 11.79
CA TYR A 345 12.24 -18.44 12.75
C TYR A 345 13.41 -18.75 13.70
N ASN A 346 14.63 -18.88 13.17
CA ASN A 346 15.83 -19.11 13.97
C ASN A 346 16.13 -17.93 14.91
N LEU A 347 16.02 -16.69 14.42
CA LEU A 347 16.18 -15.49 15.26
C LEU A 347 15.14 -15.42 16.39
N MET A 348 13.90 -15.82 16.13
CA MET A 348 12.87 -15.89 17.19
C MET A 348 13.19 -16.96 18.24
N LYS A 349 13.77 -18.09 17.82
CA LYS A 349 14.22 -19.16 18.72
C LYS A 349 15.36 -18.68 19.62
N ASP A 350 16.29 -17.91 19.10
CA ASP A 350 17.38 -17.31 19.87
C ASP A 350 16.87 -16.22 20.82
N LEU A 351 15.92 -15.39 20.36
CA LEU A 351 15.29 -14.36 21.17
C LEU A 351 14.57 -14.95 22.40
N ARG A 352 13.94 -16.13 22.24
CA ARG A 352 13.29 -16.87 23.34
C ARG A 352 14.26 -17.16 24.50
N ASN A 353 15.53 -17.40 24.21
CA ASN A 353 16.55 -17.69 25.21
C ASN A 353 17.28 -16.44 25.73
N SER A 354 16.93 -15.24 25.21
CA SER A 354 17.63 -13.98 25.46
C SER A 354 16.91 -13.05 26.45
N PHE A 355 16.14 -13.60 27.39
CA PHE A 355 15.34 -12.82 28.34
C PHE A 355 16.19 -11.84 29.18
N SER A 356 17.38 -12.28 29.63
CA SER A 356 18.31 -11.44 30.39
C SER A 356 18.70 -10.16 29.63
N ASN A 357 18.98 -10.28 28.33
CA ASN A 357 19.32 -9.15 27.47
C ASN A 357 18.14 -8.20 27.29
N ILE A 358 16.93 -8.74 27.06
CA ILE A 358 15.70 -7.94 26.95
C ILE A 358 15.45 -7.15 28.24
N ARG A 359 15.60 -7.80 29.40
CA ARG A 359 15.42 -7.16 30.71
C ARG A 359 16.45 -6.04 30.93
N GLN A 360 17.72 -6.27 30.61
CA GLN A 360 18.76 -5.25 30.72
C GLN A 360 18.47 -4.03 29.83
N LEU A 361 17.96 -4.25 28.62
CA LEU A 361 17.54 -3.17 27.73
C LEU A 361 16.34 -2.40 28.29
N ALA A 362 15.36 -3.09 28.91
CA ALA A 362 14.22 -2.45 29.55
C ALA A 362 14.64 -1.58 30.74
N VAL A 363 15.60 -2.02 31.55
CA VAL A 363 16.17 -1.21 32.66
C VAL A 363 16.82 0.07 32.16
N LYS A 364 17.39 0.10 30.94
CA LYS A 364 17.97 1.32 30.35
C LYS A 364 16.91 2.30 29.83
N VAL A 365 15.72 1.80 29.49
CA VAL A 365 14.60 2.62 28.98
C VAL A 365 13.82 3.25 30.13
N ALA A 366 13.63 2.51 31.23
CA ALA A 366 13.20 3.05 32.52
C ALA A 366 14.10 4.22 32.94
#